data_AF-A0A3S0FLT5-F1
#
_entry.id   AF-A0A3S0FLT5-F1
#
_cell.length_a   1.000
_cell.length_b   1.000
_cell.length_c   1.000
_cell.angle_alpha   90.00
_cell.angle_beta   90.00
_cell.angle_gamma   90.00
#
_symmetry.space_group_name_H-M   'P 1'
#
loop_
_entity.id
_entity.type
_entity.pdbx_description
1 polymer ?
#
loop_
_entity_poly.entity_id
_entity_poly.type
_entity_poly.pdbx_seq_one_letter_code
_entity_poly.pdbx_strand_id
1 'polypeptide(L)'
;MKHLHITSVEDIKQQFGPIQNANTRHHEKMNSLDKLALWITNHVGSMGFFIIIFSWTVIWLSWNTLAPARLRFDPYPAFVLWLFISNMVQIFLMPLIMVGQNLQSKHSEIRAEQDFNINKKAEMEIETVLKHLENQNELILQILKRLEQTEKK
;
A
#
# COMPACT_ATOMS: atom_id res chain seq x y z
N MET A 1 48.97 4.56 9.53
CA MET A 1 47.74 3.78 9.75
C MET A 1 46.58 4.70 9.41
N LYS A 2 45.84 4.43 8.32
CA LYS A 2 44.70 5.27 7.94
C LYS A 2 43.61 5.02 8.97
N HIS A 3 43.41 5.96 9.89
CA HIS A 3 42.20 5.98 10.70
C HIS A 3 41.03 6.13 9.71
N LEU A 4 40.31 5.04 9.47
CA LEU A 4 39.07 5.06 8.70
C LEU A 4 38.17 6.08 9.40
N HIS A 5 37.78 7.12 8.68
CA HIS A 5 36.80 8.10 9.16
C HIS A 5 35.45 7.36 9.19
N ILE A 6 35.16 6.70 10.30
CA ILE A 6 33.91 5.95 10.47
C ILE A 6 32.80 6.97 10.61
N THR A 7 31.86 6.95 9.67
CA THR A 7 30.65 7.77 9.71
C THR A 7 29.93 7.52 11.03
N SER A 8 29.68 8.57 11.81
CA SER A 8 28.99 8.46 13.10
C SER A 8 27.51 8.17 12.87
N VAL A 9 26.86 7.53 13.85
CA VAL A 9 25.40 7.40 13.88
C VAL A 9 24.72 8.78 13.83
N GLU A 10 25.36 9.82 14.37
CA GLU A 10 24.92 11.22 14.23
C GLU A 10 24.89 11.68 12.77
N ASP A 11 25.91 11.32 11.98
CA ASP A 11 26.02 11.75 10.58
C ASP A 11 24.90 11.12 9.72
N ILE A 12 24.57 9.85 10.00
CA ILE A 12 23.45 9.14 9.35
C ILE A 12 22.10 9.73 9.76
N LYS A 13 21.94 10.12 11.03
CA LYS A 13 20.73 10.83 11.49
C LYS A 13 20.58 12.22 10.86
N GLN A 14 21.67 12.92 10.58
CA GLN A 14 21.63 14.19 9.83
C GLN A 14 21.27 13.97 8.36
N GLN A 15 21.81 12.92 7.74
CA GLN A 15 21.58 12.62 6.33
C GLN A 15 20.15 12.13 6.05
N PHE A 16 19.60 11.31 6.95
CA PHE A 16 18.25 10.78 6.84
C PHE A 16 17.38 11.35 7.95
N GLY A 17 16.57 12.35 7.61
CA GLY A 17 15.63 13.02 8.52
C GLY A 17 14.70 12.07 9.30
N PRO A 18 13.86 12.60 10.20
CA PRO A 18 13.03 11.79 11.08
C PRO A 18 12.10 10.89 10.27
N ILE A 19 11.87 9.66 10.76
CA ILE A 19 10.92 8.72 10.16
C ILE A 19 9.53 9.37 10.22
N GLN A 20 9.04 9.83 9.07
CA GLN A 20 7.71 10.43 8.95
C GLN A 20 6.72 9.38 8.50
N ASN A 21 5.57 9.33 9.16
CA ASN A 21 4.51 8.39 8.81
C ASN A 21 3.90 8.78 7.45
N ALA A 22 3.94 7.85 6.50
CA ALA A 22 3.32 7.95 5.19
C ALA A 22 1.87 8.45 5.23
N ASN A 23 1.11 7.93 6.20
CA ASN A 23 -0.31 8.20 6.31
C ASN A 23 -0.59 9.66 6.70
N THR A 24 0.30 10.31 7.46
CA THR A 24 0.08 11.68 7.95
C THR A 24 0.20 12.76 6.87
N ARG A 25 1.09 12.60 5.89
CA ARG A 25 1.23 13.58 4.78
C ARG A 25 0.10 13.50 3.76
N HIS A 26 -0.55 12.35 3.64
CA HIS A 26 -1.57 12.13 2.61
C HIS A 26 -2.97 12.60 2.98
N HIS A 27 -3.32 12.58 4.27
CA HIS A 27 -4.65 12.98 4.71
C HIS A 27 -4.92 14.49 4.59
N GLU A 28 -3.89 15.33 4.46
CA GLU A 28 -4.04 16.79 4.43
C GLU A 28 -4.57 17.36 3.09
N LYS A 29 -4.70 16.55 2.02
CA LYS A 29 -5.14 17.04 0.70
C LYS A 29 -6.30 16.29 0.03
N MET A 30 -6.95 15.34 0.71
CA MET A 30 -8.05 14.61 0.09
C MET A 30 -9.33 15.45 0.03
N ASN A 31 -9.73 15.80 -1.19
CA ASN A 31 -10.99 16.50 -1.45
C ASN A 31 -12.18 15.60 -1.07
N SER A 32 -13.35 16.19 -0.79
CA SER A 32 -14.57 15.44 -0.48
C SER A 32 -14.97 14.49 -1.61
N LEU A 33 -14.68 14.85 -2.86
CA LEU A 33 -14.92 13.99 -4.03
C LEU A 33 -13.99 12.75 -4.05
N ASP A 34 -12.73 12.91 -3.65
CA ASP A 34 -11.78 11.79 -3.55
C ASP A 34 -12.22 10.79 -2.48
N LYS A 35 -12.72 11.31 -1.35
CA LYS A 35 -13.29 10.49 -0.27
C LYS A 35 -14.50 9.69 -0.75
N LEU A 36 -15.39 10.31 -1.52
CA LEU A 36 -16.55 9.63 -2.11
C LEU A 36 -16.11 8.54 -3.10
N ALA A 37 -15.19 8.85 -4.02
CA ALA A 37 -14.68 7.88 -4.98
C ALA A 37 -14.05 6.67 -4.28
N LEU A 38 -13.22 6.90 -3.26
CA LEU A 38 -12.62 5.84 -2.46
C LEU A 38 -13.66 5.00 -1.70
N TRP A 39 -14.67 5.64 -1.11
CA TRP A 39 -15.75 4.93 -0.44
C TRP A 39 -16.49 4.01 -1.41
N ILE A 40 -16.83 4.52 -2.61
CA ILE A 40 -17.50 3.75 -3.66
C ILE A 40 -16.63 2.60 -4.12
N THR A 41 -15.36 2.84 -4.47
CA THR A 41 -14.43 1.79 -4.90
C THR A 41 -14.28 0.69 -3.86
N ASN A 42 -14.19 1.03 -2.58
CA ASN A 42 -14.04 0.05 -1.50
C ASN A 42 -15.28 -0.82 -1.29
N HIS A 43 -16.48 -0.26 -1.40
CA HIS A 43 -17.72 -0.99 -1.13
C HIS A 43 -18.24 -1.70 -2.38
N VAL A 44 -18.35 -0.97 -3.49
CA VAL A 44 -18.89 -1.45 -4.77
C VAL A 44 -17.88 -2.34 -5.51
N GLY A 45 -16.58 -2.04 -5.41
CA GLY A 45 -15.52 -2.86 -6.00
C GLY A 45 -15.23 -4.16 -5.24
N SER A 46 -15.98 -4.46 -4.17
CA SER A 46 -15.75 -5.65 -3.34
C SER A 46 -16.38 -6.91 -3.96
N MET A 47 -15.73 -8.06 -3.73
CA MET A 47 -16.25 -9.36 -4.17
C MET A 47 -17.61 -9.70 -3.53
N GLY A 48 -17.83 -9.29 -2.28
CA GLY A 48 -19.10 -9.50 -1.60
C GLY A 48 -20.25 -8.77 -2.28
N PHE A 49 -20.04 -7.50 -2.68
CA PHE A 49 -21.05 -6.73 -3.41
C PHE A 49 -21.40 -7.38 -4.76
N PHE A 50 -20.40 -7.87 -5.50
CA PHE A 50 -20.60 -8.62 -6.73
C PHE A 50 -21.52 -9.83 -6.53
N ILE A 51 -21.26 -10.66 -5.50
CA ILE A 51 -22.07 -11.85 -5.21
C ILE A 51 -23.51 -11.48 -4.88
N ILE A 52 -23.73 -10.41 -4.12
CA ILE A 52 -25.08 -9.93 -3.75
C ILE A 52 -25.86 -9.53 -5.01
N ILE A 53 -25.29 -8.66 -5.85
CA ILE A 53 -25.95 -8.20 -7.08
C ILE A 53 -26.18 -9.36 -8.05
N PHE A 54 -25.17 -10.23 -8.23
CA PHE A 54 -25.29 -11.40 -9.10
C PHE A 54 -26.41 -12.34 -8.64
N SER A 55 -26.45 -12.68 -7.35
CA SER A 55 -27.48 -13.56 -6.78
C SER A 55 -28.87 -12.95 -6.93
N TRP A 56 -28.99 -11.64 -6.64
CA TRP A 56 -30.23 -10.89 -6.83
C TRP A 56 -30.69 -10.95 -8.29
N THR A 57 -29.80 -10.68 -9.25
CA THR A 57 -30.12 -10.72 -10.68
C THR A 57 -30.56 -12.12 -11.12
N VAL A 58 -29.89 -13.18 -10.68
CA VAL A 58 -30.28 -14.56 -11.00
C VAL A 58 -31.65 -14.89 -10.44
N ILE A 59 -31.89 -14.59 -9.15
CA ILE A 59 -33.19 -14.84 -8.50
C ILE A 59 -34.30 -14.09 -9.22
N TRP A 60 -34.08 -12.81 -9.54
CA TRP A 60 -35.06 -11.97 -10.22
C TRP A 60 -35.36 -12.47 -11.64
N LEU A 61 -34.33 -12.87 -12.39
CA LEU A 61 -34.49 -13.41 -13.74
C LEU A 61 -35.21 -14.76 -13.74
N SER A 62 -34.83 -15.65 -12.82
CA SER A 62 -35.50 -16.95 -12.62
C SER A 62 -36.98 -16.76 -12.26
N TRP A 63 -37.29 -15.81 -11.37
CA TRP A 63 -38.68 -15.48 -11.02
C TRP A 63 -39.47 -15.01 -12.22
N ASN A 64 -38.97 -14.03 -12.98
CA ASN A 64 -39.72 -13.48 -14.13
C ASN A 64 -39.88 -14.47 -15.29
N THR A 65 -38.97 -15.44 -15.43
CA THR A 65 -39.03 -16.45 -16.49
C THR A 65 -39.94 -17.63 -16.12
N LEU A 66 -39.80 -18.16 -14.90
CA LEU A 66 -40.49 -19.38 -14.46
C LEU A 66 -41.86 -19.11 -13.80
N ALA A 67 -42.13 -17.90 -13.33
CA ALA A 67 -43.41 -17.58 -12.72
C ALA A 67 -44.56 -17.60 -13.76
N PRO A 68 -45.78 -18.01 -13.33
CA PRO A 68 -46.99 -17.89 -14.14
C PRO A 68 -47.23 -16.45 -14.59
N ALA A 69 -47.78 -16.25 -15.79
CA ALA A 69 -47.97 -14.92 -16.40
C ALA A 69 -48.69 -13.88 -15.51
N ARG A 70 -49.50 -14.34 -14.54
CA ARG A 70 -50.23 -13.49 -13.58
C ARG A 70 -49.38 -12.96 -12.42
N LEU A 71 -48.22 -13.57 -12.16
CA LEU A 71 -47.29 -13.24 -11.08
C LEU A 71 -45.94 -12.71 -11.60
N ARG A 72 -45.80 -12.54 -12.92
CA ARG A 72 -44.62 -11.92 -13.52
C ARG A 72 -44.62 -10.44 -13.18
N PHE A 73 -43.60 -10.03 -12.45
CA PHE A 73 -43.40 -8.62 -12.08
C PHE A 73 -43.02 -7.78 -13.30
N ASP A 74 -42.34 -8.39 -14.27
CA ASP A 74 -41.83 -7.72 -15.46
C ASP A 74 -42.16 -8.50 -16.76
N PRO A 75 -43.40 -8.36 -17.29
CA PRO A 75 -43.74 -8.82 -18.63
C PRO A 75 -43.13 -7.93 -19.71
N TYR A 76 -42.90 -8.50 -20.91
CA TYR A 76 -42.47 -7.77 -22.10
C TYR A 76 -43.33 -6.50 -22.29
N PRO A 77 -42.79 -5.26 -22.26
CA PRO A 77 -41.42 -4.83 -22.58
C PRO A 77 -40.58 -4.28 -21.40
N ALA A 78 -41.00 -4.41 -20.14
CA ALA A 78 -40.33 -3.72 -19.01
C ALA A 78 -38.90 -4.25 -18.71
N PHE A 79 -38.56 -5.48 -19.11
CA PHE A 79 -37.20 -6.03 -19.02
C PHE A 79 -36.17 -5.17 -19.77
N VAL A 80 -36.58 -4.58 -20.89
CA VAL A 80 -35.72 -3.68 -21.69
C VAL A 80 -35.41 -2.41 -20.91
N LEU A 81 -36.39 -1.87 -20.18
CA LEU A 81 -36.20 -0.70 -19.32
C LEU A 81 -35.25 -1.02 -18.16
N TRP A 82 -35.40 -2.20 -17.54
CA TRP A 82 -34.48 -2.64 -16.50
C TRP A 82 -33.04 -2.75 -16.99
N LEU A 83 -32.82 -3.39 -18.15
CA LEU A 83 -31.50 -3.48 -18.77
C LEU A 83 -30.92 -2.11 -19.09
N PHE A 84 -31.74 -1.20 -19.64
CA PHE A 84 -31.33 0.15 -19.96
C PHE A 84 -30.87 0.92 -18.70
N ILE A 85 -31.68 0.91 -17.64
CA ILE A 85 -31.36 1.56 -16.37
C ILE A 85 -30.08 0.96 -15.76
N SER A 86 -29.95 -0.37 -15.74
CA SER A 86 -28.75 -1.04 -15.23
C SER A 86 -27.50 -0.63 -16.01
N ASN A 87 -27.58 -0.54 -17.33
CA ASN A 87 -26.44 -0.15 -18.17
C ASN A 87 -26.05 1.32 -17.93
N MET A 88 -27.02 2.23 -17.81
CA MET A 88 -26.73 3.62 -17.46
C MET A 88 -25.98 3.73 -16.13
N VAL A 89 -26.45 3.02 -15.10
CA VAL A 89 -25.78 3.00 -13.79
C VAL A 89 -24.34 2.50 -13.91
N GLN A 90 -24.09 1.43 -14.67
CA GLN A 90 -22.74 0.89 -14.90
C GLN A 90 -21.80 1.91 -15.57
N ILE A 91 -22.28 2.64 -16.58
CA ILE A 91 -21.49 3.66 -17.30
C ILE A 91 -21.01 4.76 -16.35
N PHE A 92 -21.82 5.19 -15.39
CA PHE A 92 -21.41 6.18 -14.39
C PHE A 92 -20.51 5.59 -13.31
N LEU A 93 -20.73 4.33 -12.94
CA LEU A 93 -20.03 3.69 -11.84
C LEU A 93 -18.58 3.32 -12.20
N MET A 94 -18.31 2.89 -13.44
CA MET A 94 -16.96 2.48 -13.85
C MET A 94 -15.91 3.61 -13.72
N PRO A 95 -16.12 4.84 -14.26
CA PRO A 95 -15.17 5.93 -14.09
C PRO A 95 -14.95 6.30 -12.62
N LEU A 96 -16.00 6.26 -11.81
CA LEU A 96 -15.92 6.58 -10.39
C LEU A 96 -15.10 5.55 -9.62
N ILE A 97 -15.28 4.26 -9.94
CA ILE A 97 -14.43 3.18 -9.42
C ILE A 97 -12.98 3.37 -9.86
N MET A 98 -12.73 3.68 -11.13
CA MET A 98 -11.39 3.91 -11.68
C MET A 98 -10.69 5.09 -11.00
N VAL A 99 -11.39 6.18 -10.69
CA VAL A 99 -10.84 7.31 -9.94
C VAL A 99 -10.40 6.85 -8.54
N GLY A 100 -11.26 6.12 -7.82
CA GLY A 100 -10.88 5.60 -6.51
C GLY A 100 -9.73 4.60 -6.57
N GLN A 101 -9.64 3.77 -7.61
CA GLN A 101 -8.50 2.88 -7.85
C GLN A 101 -7.20 3.67 -8.09
N ASN A 102 -7.23 4.70 -8.93
CA ASN A 102 -6.06 5.56 -9.18
C ASN A 102 -5.57 6.23 -7.88
N LEU A 103 -6.49 6.66 -7.02
CA LEU A 103 -6.16 7.21 -5.70
C LEU A 103 -5.50 6.18 -4.79
N GLN A 104 -6.02 4.95 -4.75
CA GLN A 104 -5.43 3.83 -3.98
C GLN A 104 -4.05 3.45 -4.50
N SER A 105 -3.87 3.39 -5.82
CA SER A 105 -2.59 3.10 -6.47
C SER A 105 -1.55 4.17 -6.14
N LYS A 106 -1.91 5.46 -6.25
CA LYS A 106 -1.02 6.57 -5.89
C LYS A 106 -0.60 6.51 -4.42
N HIS A 107 -1.52 6.20 -3.52
CA HIS A 107 -1.20 6.02 -2.10
C HIS A 107 -0.27 4.82 -1.87
N SER A 108 -0.47 3.73 -2.61
CA SER A 108 0.37 2.54 -2.53
C SER A 108 1.79 2.80 -3.05
N GLU A 109 1.91 3.56 -4.13
CA GLU A 109 3.20 3.99 -4.69
C GLU A 109 4.01 4.83 -3.69
N ILE A 110 3.37 5.81 -3.05
CA ILE A 110 4.05 6.68 -2.09
C ILE A 110 4.48 5.91 -0.84
N ARG A 111 3.65 4.96 -0.39
CA ARG A 111 4.06 4.03 0.68
C ARG A 111 5.28 3.21 0.26
N ALA A 112 5.29 2.66 -0.95
CA ALA A 112 6.42 1.88 -1.46
C ALA A 112 7.71 2.71 -1.57
N GLU A 113 7.61 3.98 -1.99
CA GLU A 113 8.75 4.91 -2.03
C GLU A 113 9.30 5.19 -0.62
N GLN A 114 8.42 5.36 0.37
CA GLN A 114 8.84 5.57 1.75
C GLN A 114 9.48 4.32 2.36
N ASP A 115 8.91 3.14 2.12
CA ASP A 115 9.48 1.87 2.55
C ASP A 115 10.86 1.65 1.90
N PHE A 116 11.02 2.00 0.63
CA PHE A 116 12.31 1.96 -0.06
C PHE A 116 13.36 2.88 0.61
N ASN A 117 12.98 4.12 0.94
CA ASN A 117 13.89 5.06 1.60
C ASN A 117 14.28 4.59 3.02
N ILE A 118 13.35 4.01 3.78
CA ILE A 118 13.62 3.42 5.09
C ILE A 118 14.60 2.24 4.95
N ASN A 119 14.38 1.35 3.99
CA ASN A 119 15.27 0.21 3.76
C ASN A 119 16.69 0.66 3.37
N LYS A 120 16.82 1.68 2.52
CA LYS A 120 18.12 2.27 2.16
C LYS A 120 18.83 2.87 3.37
N LYS A 121 18.09 3.53 4.27
CA LYS A 121 18.65 4.04 5.53
C LYS A 121 19.12 2.88 6.41
N ALA A 122 18.31 1.84 6.56
CA ALA A 122 18.64 0.67 7.36
C ALA A 122 19.89 -0.06 6.82
N GLU A 123 20.01 -0.19 5.50
CA GLU A 123 21.20 -0.75 4.84
C GLU A 123 22.46 0.03 5.23
N MET A 124 22.41 1.36 5.17
CA MET A 124 23.55 2.21 5.55
C MET A 124 23.88 2.15 7.05
N GLU A 125 22.86 2.11 7.92
CA GLU A 125 23.04 1.92 9.37
C GLU A 125 23.73 0.58 9.66
N ILE A 126 23.30 -0.51 8.99
CA ILE A 126 23.91 -1.85 9.13
C ILE A 126 25.36 -1.84 8.63
N GLU A 127 25.64 -1.27 7.45
CA GLU A 127 27.00 -1.17 6.91
C GLU A 127 27.92 -0.41 7.87
N THR A 128 27.41 0.63 8.52
CA THR A 128 28.16 1.41 9.49
C THR A 128 28.45 0.62 10.76
N VAL A 129 27.47 -0.14 11.26
CA VAL A 129 27.67 -1.05 12.40
C VAL A 129 28.72 -2.11 12.07
N LEU A 130 28.67 -2.71 10.87
CA LEU A 130 29.65 -3.69 10.43
C LEU A 130 31.07 -3.11 10.38
N LYS A 131 31.24 -1.92 9.79
CA LYS A 131 32.54 -1.21 9.78
C LYS A 131 33.05 -0.92 11.19
N HIS A 132 32.16 -0.56 12.11
CA HIS A 132 32.54 -0.31 13.50
C HIS A 132 33.00 -1.59 14.19
N LEU A 133 32.31 -2.72 13.98
CA LEU A 133 32.70 -4.02 14.50
C LEU A 133 34.04 -4.51 13.93
N GLU A 134 34.27 -4.34 12.63
CA GLU A 134 35.56 -4.66 12.00
C GLU A 134 36.71 -3.86 12.61
N ASN A 135 36.51 -2.54 12.78
CA ASN A 135 37.51 -1.71 13.45
C ASN A 135 37.74 -2.13 14.91
N GLN A 136 36.69 -2.45 15.67
CA GLN A 136 36.84 -2.98 17.03
C GLN A 136 37.69 -4.26 17.05
N ASN A 137 37.45 -5.20 16.13
CA ASN A 137 38.23 -6.43 16.00
C ASN A 137 39.71 -6.13 15.72
N GLU A 138 40.01 -5.19 14.81
CA GLU A 138 41.40 -4.79 14.52
C GLU A 138 42.10 -4.20 15.76
N LEU A 139 41.41 -3.35 16.52
CA LEU A 139 41.95 -2.75 17.74
C LEU A 139 42.21 -3.81 18.82
N ILE A 140 41.31 -4.78 19.00
CA ILE A 140 41.49 -5.90 19.93
C ILE A 140 42.74 -6.70 19.55
N LEU A 141 42.91 -7.03 18.26
CA LEU A 141 44.10 -7.75 17.79
C LEU A 141 45.40 -6.97 18.01
N GLN A 142 45.37 -5.64 17.86
CA GLN A 142 46.54 -4.80 18.16
C GLN A 142 46.88 -4.80 19.64
N ILE A 143 45.88 -4.74 20.53
CA ILE A 143 46.08 -4.82 21.98
C ILE A 143 46.67 -6.18 22.34
N LEU A 144 46.12 -7.29 21.83
CA LEU A 144 46.64 -8.64 22.06
C LEU A 144 48.12 -8.76 21.64
N LYS A 145 48.48 -8.26 20.45
CA LYS A 145 49.88 -8.25 20.00
C LYS A 145 50.81 -7.46 20.93
N ARG A 146 50.35 -6.32 21.48
CA ARG A 146 51.13 -5.52 22.43
C ARG A 146 51.29 -6.22 23.78
N LEU A 147 50.27 -6.93 24.24
CA LEU A 147 50.32 -7.71 25.48
C LEU A 147 51.34 -8.86 25.35
N GLU A 148 51.29 -9.64 24.27
CA GLU A 148 52.28 -10.71 24.02
C GLU A 148 53.73 -10.18 23.96
N GLN A 149 53.94 -8.99 23.40
CA GLN A 149 55.26 -8.35 23.36
C GLN A 149 55.75 -7.91 24.75
N THR A 150 54.82 -7.61 25.65
CA THR A 150 55.14 -7.20 27.03
C THR A 150 55.43 -8.42 27.91
N GLU A 151 54.73 -9.54 27.72
CA GLU A 151 55.01 -10.81 28.44
C GLU A 151 56.33 -11.47 28.03
N LYS A 152 56.81 -11.25 26.80
CA LYS A 152 58.09 -11.81 26.33
C LYS A 152 59.33 -11.04 26.80
N LYS A 153 59.15 -9.97 27.58
CA LYS A 153 60.22 -9.09 28.06
C LYS A 153 60.41 -9.23 29.56
#